data_AF-A0A0Q4N3D7-F1
#
_entry.id   AF-A0A0Q4N3D7-F1
#
_cell.length_a   1.000
_cell.length_b   1.000
_cell.length_c   1.000
_cell.angle_alpha   90.00
_cell.angle_beta   90.00
_cell.angle_gamma   90.00
#
_symmetry.space_group_name_H-M   'P 1'
#
loop_
_entity.id
_entity.type
_entity.pdbx_description
1 polymer ?
#
loop_
_entity_poly.entity_id
_entity_poly.type
_entity_poly.pdbx_seq_one_letter_code
_entity_poly.pdbx_strand_id
1 'polypeptide(L)'
;MLLSRSNACPNFKRWRYRGLRPDSRMVTTHKGQAFEPALKYRDLHAGPEVYSACGRLEETITRLYRQAGIKQSSSHSGGRTLAVKVLAATVDVDTVQTILGRQSLDHSKPYLTVDQETI
;
A
#
# COMPACT_ATOMS: atom_id res chain seq x y z
N MET A 1 -37.09 0.62 20.75
CA MET A 1 -36.23 0.86 21.95
C MET A 1 -34.85 0.29 21.63
N LEU A 2 -34.07 0.86 20.72
CA LEU A 2 -33.11 1.97 20.93
C LEU A 2 -32.26 1.82 22.19
N LEU A 3 -31.19 1.04 22.07
CA LEU A 3 -29.97 1.09 22.88
C LEU A 3 -28.82 0.80 21.91
N SER A 4 -27.67 1.44 21.93
CA SER A 4 -27.25 2.78 22.30
C SER A 4 -25.92 2.90 21.57
N ARG A 5 -25.67 4.03 20.91
CA ARG A 5 -24.45 4.27 20.15
C ARG A 5 -23.28 4.36 21.14
N SER A 6 -22.55 3.26 21.31
CA SER A 6 -21.35 3.24 22.13
C SER A 6 -20.22 3.97 21.40
N ASN A 7 -19.89 5.14 21.93
CA ASN A 7 -18.81 6.02 21.55
C ASN A 7 -17.49 5.28 21.31
N ALA A 8 -17.11 5.09 20.04
CA ALA A 8 -15.73 4.83 19.67
C ALA A 8 -15.01 6.18 19.57
N CYS A 9 -13.94 6.35 20.36
CA CYS A 9 -13.08 7.53 20.41
C CYS A 9 -12.83 8.13 19.00
N PRO A 10 -13.20 9.40 18.75
CA PRO A 10 -13.20 9.98 17.41
C PRO A 10 -11.81 10.09 16.76
N ASN A 11 -10.73 10.02 17.54
CA ASN A 11 -9.36 10.14 17.04
C ASN A 11 -8.68 8.80 16.68
N PHE A 12 -9.20 7.65 17.11
CA PHE A 12 -8.53 6.37 16.84
C PHE A 12 -8.71 5.89 15.39
N LYS A 13 -9.80 6.30 14.71
CA LYS A 13 -10.03 5.91 13.31
C LYS A 13 -9.18 6.67 12.30
N ARG A 14 -8.72 7.90 12.61
CA ARG A 14 -8.15 8.82 11.61
C ARG A 14 -6.75 8.42 11.11
N TRP A 15 -5.92 7.85 11.99
CA TRP A 15 -4.58 7.36 11.64
C TRP A 15 -4.64 6.11 10.75
N ARG A 16 -5.63 5.24 10.98
CA ARG A 16 -5.81 3.97 10.25
C ARG A 16 -6.04 4.18 8.75
N TYR A 17 -6.69 5.28 8.38
CA TYR A 17 -6.93 5.66 6.99
C TYR A 17 -5.97 6.75 6.51
N ARG A 18 -4.92 7.10 7.27
CA ARG A 18 -3.93 8.15 6.94
C ARG A 18 -4.59 9.47 6.49
N GLY A 19 -5.65 9.89 7.17
CA GLY A 19 -6.40 11.10 6.83
C GLY A 19 -7.43 10.95 5.72
N LEU A 20 -7.52 9.78 5.07
CA LEU A 20 -8.58 9.47 4.11
C LEU A 20 -9.92 9.23 4.82
N ARG A 21 -10.99 9.50 4.07
CA ARG A 21 -12.37 9.28 4.51
C ARG A 21 -12.64 7.78 4.71
N PRO A 22 -12.98 7.32 5.93
CA PRO A 22 -13.23 5.90 6.22
C PRO A 22 -14.41 5.31 5.44
N ASP A 23 -15.36 6.16 5.05
CA ASP A 23 -16.56 5.83 4.27
C ASP A 23 -16.32 5.83 2.76
N SER A 24 -15.14 6.31 2.31
CA SER A 24 -14.80 6.35 0.89
C SER A 24 -14.38 4.98 0.38
N ARG A 25 -15.04 4.52 -0.69
CA ARG A 25 -14.70 3.28 -1.40
C ARG A 25 -13.63 3.57 -2.45
N MET A 26 -12.37 3.68 -2.04
CA MET A 26 -11.26 3.93 -2.98
C MET A 26 -11.02 2.78 -3.94
N VAL A 27 -11.12 1.54 -3.47
CA VAL A 27 -10.97 0.33 -4.29
C VAL A 27 -12.27 -0.45 -4.19
N THR A 28 -12.85 -0.77 -5.35
CA THR A 28 -14.10 -1.52 -5.44
C THR A 28 -13.88 -2.89 -6.06
N THR A 29 -14.69 -3.85 -5.63
CA THR A 29 -14.78 -5.16 -6.29
C THR A 29 -15.57 -5.05 -7.60
N HIS A 30 -15.56 -6.10 -8.42
CA HIS A 30 -16.36 -6.16 -9.64
C HIS A 30 -17.88 -6.00 -9.40
N LYS A 31 -18.35 -6.18 -8.16
CA LYS A 31 -19.75 -5.99 -7.76
C LYS A 31 -20.05 -4.57 -7.25
N GLY A 32 -19.09 -3.65 -7.34
CA GLY A 32 -19.22 -2.28 -6.82
C GLY A 32 -19.14 -2.16 -5.28
N GLN A 33 -18.83 -3.25 -4.58
CA GLN A 33 -18.65 -3.25 -3.13
C GLN A 33 -17.25 -2.75 -2.75
N ALA A 34 -17.08 -2.23 -1.53
CA ALA A 34 -15.77 -1.86 -1.01
C ALA A 34 -14.85 -3.08 -0.97
N PHE A 35 -13.59 -2.92 -1.39
CA PHE A 35 -12.60 -3.97 -1.20
C PHE A 35 -12.22 -4.08 0.28
N GLU A 36 -12.33 -5.29 0.83
CA GLU A 36 -11.97 -5.59 2.22
C GLU A 36 -10.68 -6.43 2.26
N PRO A 37 -9.65 -5.96 2.98
CA PRO A 37 -8.45 -6.76 3.21
C PRO A 37 -8.74 -8.02 4.03
N ALA A 38 -8.00 -9.09 3.78
CA ALA A 38 -8.06 -10.30 4.59
C ALA A 38 -7.19 -10.16 5.84
N LEU A 39 -7.70 -10.54 7.01
CA LEU A 39 -6.88 -10.66 8.22
C LEU A 39 -6.06 -11.95 8.14
N LYS A 40 -4.75 -11.84 8.39
CA LYS A 40 -3.81 -12.95 8.43
C LYS A 40 -3.15 -13.01 9.80
N TYR A 41 -2.97 -14.23 10.26
CA TYR A 41 -2.28 -14.56 11.50
C TYR A 41 -0.91 -15.12 11.12
N ARG A 42 0.14 -14.65 11.77
CA ARG A 42 1.50 -15.14 11.56
C ARG A 42 2.23 -15.24 12.89
N ASP A 43 2.74 -16.42 13.18
CA ASP A 43 3.63 -16.63 14.31
C ASP A 43 5.04 -16.20 13.91
N LEU A 44 5.54 -15.15 14.57
CA LEU A 44 6.92 -14.69 14.43
C LEU A 44 7.69 -15.06 15.70
N HIS A 45 9.02 -15.04 15.60
CA HIS A 45 9.89 -15.25 16.77
C HIS A 45 9.65 -14.19 17.87
N ALA A 46 9.18 -12.99 17.50
CA ALA A 46 8.81 -11.92 18.42
C ALA A 46 7.39 -12.07 19.03
N GLY A 47 6.62 -13.09 18.61
CA GLY A 47 5.25 -13.34 19.02
C GLY A 47 4.27 -13.41 17.84
N PRO A 48 3.01 -13.82 18.10
CA PRO A 48 1.96 -13.87 17.10
C PRO A 48 1.55 -12.45 16.67
N GLU A 49 1.49 -12.22 15.36
CA GLU A 49 1.07 -10.96 14.76
C GLU A 49 -0.16 -11.17 13.86
N VAL A 50 -1.16 -10.30 14.05
CA VAL A 50 -2.35 -10.24 13.19
C VAL A 50 -2.25 -9.01 12.31
N TYR A 51 -2.23 -9.21 11.00
CA TYR A 51 -2.10 -8.12 10.04
C TYR A 51 -3.15 -8.20 8.93
N SER A 52 -3.44 -7.04 8.35
CA SER A 52 -4.36 -6.88 7.24
C SER A 52 -3.61 -7.02 5.92
N ALA A 53 -4.04 -7.92 5.04
CA ALA A 53 -3.38 -8.25 3.79
C ALA A 53 -4.29 -8.12 2.56
N CYS A 54 -3.77 -7.50 1.50
CA CYS A 54 -4.49 -7.27 0.25
C CYS A 54 -4.16 -8.32 -0.83
N GLY A 55 -4.09 -9.61 -0.49
CA GLY A 55 -3.60 -10.66 -1.40
C GLY A 55 -4.37 -10.78 -2.72
N ARG A 56 -5.70 -10.61 -2.70
CA ARG A 56 -6.53 -10.63 -3.93
C ARG A 56 -6.27 -9.43 -4.84
N LEU A 57 -5.98 -8.28 -4.25
CA LEU A 57 -5.62 -7.08 -5.00
C LEU A 57 -4.25 -7.27 -5.64
N GLU A 58 -3.29 -7.81 -4.88
CA GLU A 58 -1.95 -8.15 -5.38
C GLU A 58 -2.01 -9.08 -6.58
N GLU A 59 -2.75 -10.18 -6.46
CA GLU A 59 -2.96 -11.14 -7.55
C GLU A 59 -3.56 -10.47 -8.80
N THR A 60 -4.51 -9.55 -8.60
CA THR A 60 -5.13 -8.80 -9.71
C THR A 60 -4.10 -7.91 -10.41
N ILE A 61 -3.26 -7.20 -9.66
CA ILE A 61 -2.20 -6.35 -10.20
C ILE A 61 -1.13 -7.17 -10.91
N THR A 62 -0.64 -8.26 -10.32
CA THR A 62 0.32 -9.16 -10.96
C THR A 62 -0.24 -9.75 -12.26
N ARG A 63 -1.53 -10.09 -12.30
CA ARG A 63 -2.19 -10.54 -13.54
C ARG A 63 -2.19 -9.45 -14.61
N LEU A 64 -2.48 -8.20 -14.26
CA LEU A 64 -2.43 -7.07 -15.19
C LEU A 64 -1.03 -6.86 -15.75
N TYR A 65 0.00 -6.90 -14.90
CA TYR A 65 1.38 -6.80 -15.38
C TYR A 65 1.76 -7.95 -16.32
N ARG A 66 1.35 -9.18 -15.99
CA ARG A 66 1.59 -10.33 -16.87
C ARG A 66 0.89 -10.18 -18.22
N GLN A 67 -0.33 -9.66 -18.23
CA GLN A 67 -1.07 -9.37 -19.47
C GLN A 67 -0.39 -8.29 -20.32
N ALA A 68 0.28 -7.33 -19.68
CA ALA A 68 1.12 -6.34 -20.34
C ALA A 68 2.50 -6.87 -20.77
N GLY A 69 2.78 -8.17 -20.59
CA GLY A 69 4.07 -8.79 -20.94
C GLY A 69 5.18 -8.56 -19.92
N ILE A 70 4.90 -7.95 -18.76
CA ILE A 70 5.89 -7.65 -17.73
C ILE A 70 6.02 -8.85 -16.78
N LYS A 71 7.20 -9.49 -16.81
CA LYS A 71 7.52 -10.68 -16.00
C LYS A 71 7.92 -10.31 -14.57
N GLN A 72 7.73 -11.25 -13.63
CA GLN A 72 8.17 -11.16 -12.22
C GLN A 72 7.77 -9.84 -11.51
N SER A 73 6.54 -9.42 -11.72
CA SER A 73 6.01 -8.13 -11.27
C SER A 73 4.98 -8.26 -10.16
N SER A 74 5.00 -7.29 -9.25
CA SER A 74 4.18 -7.18 -8.05
C SER A 74 3.83 -5.71 -7.80
N SER A 75 2.94 -5.43 -6.87
CA SER A 75 2.74 -4.04 -6.41
C SER A 75 4.04 -3.44 -5.85
N HIS A 76 4.89 -4.26 -5.23
CA HIS A 76 6.16 -3.82 -4.68
C HIS A 76 7.13 -3.36 -5.78
N SER A 77 7.33 -4.17 -6.83
CA SER A 77 8.18 -3.79 -7.97
C SER A 77 7.59 -2.62 -8.77
N GLY A 78 6.25 -2.53 -8.85
CA GLY A 78 5.55 -1.37 -9.39
C GLY A 78 5.84 -0.08 -8.61
N GLY A 79 5.78 -0.13 -7.29
CA GLY A 79 6.15 0.98 -6.41
C GLY A 79 7.63 1.37 -6.54
N ARG A 80 8.53 0.40 -6.77
CA ARG A 80 9.95 0.66 -7.09
C ARG A 80 10.09 1.45 -8.39
N THR A 81 9.40 1.00 -9.43
CA THR A 81 9.41 1.66 -10.74
C THR A 81 8.86 3.08 -10.66
N LEU A 82 7.76 3.29 -9.92
CA LEU A 82 7.19 4.61 -9.68
C LEU A 82 8.21 5.54 -8.99
N ALA A 83 8.86 5.06 -7.93
CA ALA A 83 9.85 5.84 -7.20
C ALA A 83 11.01 6.31 -8.09
N VAL A 84 11.56 5.39 -8.89
CA VAL A 84 12.66 5.68 -9.82
C VAL A 84 12.22 6.71 -10.87
N LYS A 85 11.02 6.56 -11.44
CA LYS A 85 10.48 7.51 -12.44
C LYS A 85 10.26 8.91 -11.85
N VAL A 86 9.73 8.99 -10.64
CA VAL A 86 9.53 10.27 -9.95
C VAL A 86 10.88 10.91 -9.63
N LEU A 87 11.86 10.13 -9.16
CA LEU A 87 13.20 10.63 -8.89
C LEU A 87 13.86 11.17 -10.16
N ALA A 88 13.76 10.44 -11.28
CA ALA A 88 14.31 10.88 -12.56
C ALA A 88 13.63 12.16 -13.07
N ALA A 89 12.33 12.36 -12.79
CA ALA A 89 11.58 13.52 -13.24
C ALA A 89 11.75 14.77 -12.36
N THR A 90 11.99 14.59 -11.05
CA THR A 90 11.97 15.70 -10.07
C THR A 90 13.33 15.97 -9.45
N VAL A 91 14.25 15.00 -9.47
CA VAL A 91 15.54 15.01 -8.76
C VAL A 91 15.37 15.30 -7.26
N ASP A 92 14.18 15.02 -6.71
CA ASP A 92 13.86 15.30 -5.32
C ASP A 92 13.38 14.05 -4.57
N VAL A 93 14.15 13.67 -3.55
CA VAL A 93 13.90 12.50 -2.72
C VAL A 93 12.71 12.73 -1.79
N ASP A 94 12.47 13.97 -1.35
CA ASP A 94 11.36 14.29 -0.45
C ASP A 94 10.01 14.17 -1.18
N THR A 95 9.97 14.57 -2.45
CA THR A 95 8.83 14.32 -3.34
C THR A 95 8.58 12.83 -3.54
N VAL A 96 9.62 12.02 -3.77
CA VAL A 96 9.49 10.55 -3.86
C VAL A 96 8.92 9.96 -2.57
N GLN A 97 9.41 10.41 -1.41
CA GLN A 97 8.93 9.95 -0.10
C GLN A 97 7.45 10.27 0.11
N THR A 98 7.06 11.49 -0.24
CA THR A 98 5.68 11.97 -0.12
C THR A 98 4.74 11.14 -0.99
N ILE A 99 5.11 10.89 -2.25
CA ILE A 99 4.32 10.09 -3.19
C ILE A 99 4.21 8.62 -2.74
N LEU A 100 5.27 8.04 -2.19
CA LEU A 100 5.23 6.68 -1.65
C LEU A 100 4.53 6.57 -0.28
N GLY A 101 4.18 7.71 0.34
CA GLY A 101 3.54 7.77 1.64
C GLY A 101 4.37 7.11 2.74
N ARG A 102 5.70 7.26 2.73
CA ARG A 102 6.59 6.66 3.74
C ARG A 102 6.89 7.65 4.85
N GLN A 103 6.75 7.19 6.11
CA GLN A 103 7.00 8.04 7.27
C GLN A 103 8.50 8.23 7.59
N SER A 104 9.39 7.39 7.06
CA SER A 104 10.84 7.51 7.23
C SER A 104 11.60 7.31 5.92
N LEU A 105 12.65 8.11 5.73
CA LEU A 105 13.60 8.06 4.63
C LEU A 105 14.39 6.74 4.59
N ASP A 106 14.59 6.06 5.73
CA ASP A 106 15.30 4.78 5.75
C ASP A 106 14.57 3.70 4.95
N HIS A 107 13.25 3.82 4.84
CA HIS A 107 12.45 2.89 4.04
C HIS A 107 12.43 3.25 2.55
N SER A 108 12.82 4.46 2.13
CA SER A 108 12.96 4.84 0.70
C SER A 108 14.33 4.51 0.12
N LYS A 109 15.38 4.40 0.94
CA LYS A 109 16.75 4.01 0.51
C LYS A 109 16.81 2.83 -0.47
N PRO A 110 16.09 1.70 -0.27
CA PRO A 110 16.14 0.57 -1.21
C PRO A 110 15.60 0.88 -2.61
N TYR A 111 14.92 2.02 -2.79
CA TYR A 111 14.28 2.47 -4.02
C TYR A 111 15.12 3.52 -4.76
N LEU A 112 16.17 4.04 -4.11
CA LEU A 112 17.09 5.03 -4.64
C LEU A 112 18.38 4.39 -5.18
N THR A 113 18.62 3.11 -4.89
CA THR A 113 19.72 2.34 -5.50
C THR A 113 19.34 2.01 -6.94
N VAL A 114 19.78 2.86 -7.86
CA VAL A 114 19.77 2.60 -9.29
C VAL A 114 21.14 2.07 -9.65
N ASP A 115 21.21 0.83 -10.11
CA ASP A 115 22.41 0.33 -10.75
C ASP A 115 22.48 0.96 -12.14
N GLN A 116 23.50 1.81 -12.37
CA GLN A 116 23.67 2.52 -13.64
C GLN A 116 23.98 1.59 -14.81
N GLU A 117 24.38 0.33 -14.58
CA GLU A 117 24.56 -0.66 -15.65
C GLU A 117 23.23 -1.28 -16.12
N THR A 118 22.12 -1.02 -15.44
CA THR A 118 20.80 -1.63 -15.73
C THR A 118 19.85 -0.69 -16.50
N ILE A 119 20.32 0.48 -16.95
CA ILE A 119 19.56 1.42 -17.81
C ILE A 119 19.99 1.30 -19.27
#